data_AF-A0A7S1Y6A2-F1
#
_entry.id   AF-A0A7S1Y6A2-F1
#
_cell.length_a   1.000
_cell.length_b   1.000
_cell.length_c   1.000
_cell.angle_alpha   90.00
_cell.angle_beta   90.00
_cell.angle_gamma   90.00
#
_symmetry.space_group_name_H-M   'P 1'
#
loop_
_entity.id
_entity.type
_entity.pdbx_description
1 polymer ?
#
loop_
_entity_poly.entity_id
_entity_poly.type
_entity_poly.pdbx_seq_one_letter_code
_entity_poly.pdbx_strand_id
1 'polypeptide(L)'
;WEPEVKIFPDPPRGEGDPIPYILTQEQANQVAKLLLPPTIAYAPWKRVYSLARDGDSFDTFLRLAQSEPHTLLVVRTTKNQIFGGYADSAWIASHQGNPEFYGSAQASLYRIVQHNNIANGNSTTKNGEDIPFSLRVYKWSGVNRYIQYVDVARNMMALGGGGGEFGLCLESDFQRGSTGRCATFNNEPLCDE
;
A
#
# COMPACT_ATOMS: atom_id res chain seq x y z
N TRP A 1 -25.27 -4.34 -8.93
CA TRP A 1 -24.78 -4.16 -7.56
C TRP A 1 -23.35 -4.65 -7.51
N GLU A 2 -22.38 -3.74 -7.53
CA GLU A 2 -21.00 -4.09 -7.19
C GLU A 2 -20.88 -4.06 -5.66
N PRO A 3 -20.28 -5.08 -5.01
CA PRO A 3 -20.15 -5.10 -3.57
C PRO A 3 -19.19 -4.00 -3.10
N GLU A 4 -19.56 -3.33 -2.02
CA GLU A 4 -18.75 -2.31 -1.36
C GLU A 4 -17.77 -2.95 -0.36
N VAL A 5 -16.56 -2.39 -0.28
CA VAL A 5 -15.57 -2.80 0.72
C VAL A 5 -16.07 -2.47 2.11
N LYS A 6 -16.18 -3.48 2.96
CA LYS A 6 -16.51 -3.31 4.37
C LYS A 6 -15.23 -3.09 5.17
N ILE A 7 -15.13 -1.97 5.87
CA ILE A 7 -14.01 -1.70 6.79
C ILE A 7 -14.52 -1.82 8.22
N PHE A 8 -13.98 -2.77 8.99
CA PHE A 8 -14.32 -2.92 10.39
C PHE A 8 -13.77 -1.73 11.19
N PRO A 9 -14.58 -1.13 12.09
CA PRO A 9 -14.10 -0.08 12.96
C PRO A 9 -13.01 -0.61 13.89
N ASP A 10 -12.09 0.27 14.28
CA ASP A 10 -11.15 -0.08 15.34
C ASP A 10 -11.91 -0.36 16.65
N PRO A 11 -11.35 -1.22 17.53
CA PRO A 11 -11.86 -1.35 18.88
C PRO A 11 -11.86 0.01 19.59
N PRO A 12 -12.91 0.35 20.36
CA PRO A 12 -12.97 1.61 21.09
C PRO A 12 -11.79 1.71 22.07
N ARG A 13 -11.00 2.79 21.97
CA ARG A 13 -9.90 3.11 22.88
C ARG A 13 -10.21 4.43 23.58
N GLY A 14 -11.04 4.38 24.62
CA GLY A 14 -11.38 5.55 25.45
C GLY A 14 -12.32 6.56 24.77
N GLU A 15 -12.48 7.73 25.40
CA GLU A 15 -13.24 8.86 24.85
C GLU A 15 -12.35 9.62 23.85
N GLY A 16 -12.67 9.50 22.56
CA GLY A 16 -12.00 10.22 21.49
C GLY A 16 -12.64 9.91 20.14
N ASP A 17 -12.48 10.84 19.20
CA ASP A 17 -12.96 10.63 17.83
C ASP A 17 -12.21 9.46 17.17
N PRO A 18 -12.88 8.69 16.29
CA PRO A 18 -12.25 7.59 15.57
C PRO A 18 -11.12 8.12 14.68
N ILE A 19 -9.99 7.43 14.68
CA ILE A 19 -8.84 7.80 13.84
C ILE A 19 -9.21 7.58 12.37
N PRO A 20 -9.14 8.61 11.52
CA PRO A 20 -9.57 8.51 10.13
C PRO A 20 -8.69 7.55 9.32
N TYR A 21 -9.26 6.97 8.27
CA TYR A 21 -8.52 6.22 7.26
C TYR A 21 -7.93 7.16 6.21
N ILE A 22 -6.84 6.74 5.56
CA ILE A 22 -6.21 7.53 4.48
C ILE A 22 -7.06 7.47 3.19
N LEU A 23 -7.62 6.30 2.88
CA LEU A 23 -8.47 6.12 1.70
C LEU A 23 -9.90 6.55 2.00
N THR A 24 -10.54 7.23 1.05
CA THR A 24 -12.01 7.34 1.05
C THR A 24 -12.64 5.98 0.71
N GLN A 25 -13.95 5.85 0.94
CA GLN A 25 -14.68 4.64 0.62
C GLN A 25 -14.64 4.32 -0.88
N GLU A 26 -14.73 5.34 -1.75
CA GLU A 26 -14.63 5.21 -3.20
C GLU A 26 -13.23 4.76 -3.61
N GLN A 27 -12.18 5.31 -3.00
CA GLN A 27 -10.80 4.91 -3.25
C GLN A 27 -10.55 3.47 -2.81
N ALA A 28 -11.06 3.07 -1.63
CA ALA A 28 -10.99 1.70 -1.15
C ALA A 28 -11.69 0.72 -2.12
N ASN A 29 -12.88 1.08 -2.62
CA ASN A 29 -13.61 0.30 -3.63
C ASN A 29 -12.81 0.15 -4.94
N GLN A 30 -12.17 1.21 -5.43
CA GLN A 30 -11.32 1.12 -6.63
C GLN A 30 -10.07 0.27 -6.40
N VAL A 31 -9.42 0.39 -5.24
CA VAL A 31 -8.28 -0.45 -4.86
C VAL A 31 -8.69 -1.92 -4.79
N ALA A 32 -9.79 -2.24 -4.10
CA ALA A 32 -10.35 -3.59 -4.06
C ALA A 32 -10.54 -4.19 -5.45
N LYS A 33 -11.17 -3.41 -6.34
CA LYS A 33 -11.56 -3.86 -7.68
C LYS A 33 -10.38 -4.05 -8.64
N LEU A 34 -9.43 -3.13 -8.61
CA LEU A 34 -8.39 -3.02 -9.64
C LEU A 34 -7.02 -3.56 -9.18
N LEU A 35 -6.74 -3.50 -7.88
CA LEU A 35 -5.47 -3.95 -7.30
C LEU A 35 -5.55 -5.37 -6.75
N LEU A 36 -6.58 -5.70 -5.97
CA LEU A 36 -6.58 -6.95 -5.21
C LEU A 36 -6.91 -8.18 -6.07
N PRO A 37 -6.40 -9.37 -5.71
CA PRO A 37 -6.84 -10.63 -6.31
C PRO A 37 -8.36 -10.82 -6.18
N PRO A 38 -9.05 -11.37 -7.21
CA PRO A 38 -10.52 -11.53 -7.17
C PRO A 38 -11.04 -12.33 -5.97
N THR A 39 -10.24 -13.25 -5.43
CA THR A 39 -10.58 -14.09 -4.27
C THR A 39 -10.69 -13.31 -2.96
N ILE A 40 -10.07 -12.12 -2.85
CA ILE A 40 -10.06 -11.31 -1.63
C ILE A 40 -10.52 -9.87 -1.85
N ALA A 41 -10.83 -9.47 -3.09
CA ALA A 41 -11.16 -8.10 -3.46
C ALA A 41 -12.21 -7.45 -2.54
N TYR A 42 -13.21 -8.22 -2.10
CA TYR A 42 -14.30 -7.74 -1.25
C TYR A 42 -14.34 -8.40 0.13
N ALA A 43 -13.21 -8.99 0.55
CA ALA A 43 -13.05 -9.42 1.93
C ALA A 43 -13.15 -8.19 2.86
N PRO A 44 -13.69 -8.33 4.08
CA PRO A 44 -13.70 -7.22 5.03
C PRO A 44 -12.29 -6.77 5.39
N TRP A 45 -12.05 -5.47 5.42
CA TRP A 45 -10.76 -4.89 5.81
C TRP A 45 -10.77 -4.54 7.29
N LYS A 46 -9.61 -4.65 7.91
CA LYS A 46 -9.35 -4.17 9.27
C LYS A 46 -8.03 -3.42 9.26
N ARG A 47 -7.91 -2.36 10.07
CA ARG A 47 -6.64 -1.67 10.25
C ARG A 47 -5.74 -2.49 11.17
N VAL A 48 -4.69 -3.05 10.59
CA VAL A 48 -3.66 -3.81 11.31
C VAL A 48 -2.74 -2.88 12.09
N TYR A 49 -2.33 -1.78 11.46
CA TYR A 49 -1.41 -0.79 12.02
C TYR A 49 -1.66 0.60 11.40
N SER A 50 -1.42 1.67 12.16
CA SER A 50 -1.24 3.02 11.60
C SER A 50 -0.42 3.91 12.53
N LEU A 51 0.37 4.83 11.97
CA LEU A 51 1.16 5.79 12.76
C LEU A 51 0.31 6.59 13.76
N ALA A 52 -0.88 7.03 13.35
CA ALA A 52 -1.78 7.81 14.19
C ALA A 52 -2.36 7.03 15.38
N ARG A 53 -2.44 5.69 15.29
CA ARG A 53 -3.03 4.83 16.33
C ARG A 53 -1.99 4.14 17.20
N ASP A 54 -0.88 3.72 16.58
CA ASP A 54 0.06 2.76 17.16
C ASP A 54 1.48 3.35 17.33
N GLY A 55 1.70 4.61 16.91
CA GLY A 55 3.02 5.24 16.90
C GLY A 55 3.86 4.79 15.70
N ASP A 56 5.11 5.22 15.63
CA ASP A 56 6.03 5.03 14.50
C ASP A 56 7.02 3.86 14.67
N SER A 57 6.95 3.12 15.77
CA SER A 57 7.83 1.97 16.03
C SER A 57 7.70 0.87 14.97
N PHE A 58 8.79 0.60 14.25
CA PHE A 58 8.88 -0.48 13.26
C PHE A 58 8.65 -1.87 13.88
N ASP A 59 9.18 -2.10 15.09
CA ASP A 59 8.94 -3.33 15.85
C ASP A 59 7.46 -3.53 16.20
N THR A 60 6.75 -2.44 16.52
CA THR A 60 5.31 -2.49 16.78
C THR A 60 4.55 -2.86 15.51
N PHE A 61 4.92 -2.28 14.36
CA PHE A 61 4.37 -2.68 13.06
C PHE A 61 4.60 -4.17 12.78
N LEU A 62 5.85 -4.65 12.87
CA LEU A 62 6.19 -6.06 12.57
C LEU A 62 5.40 -7.02 13.47
N ARG A 63 5.34 -6.75 14.78
CA ARG A 63 4.60 -7.58 15.72
C ARG A 63 3.10 -7.67 15.40
N LEU A 64 2.50 -6.59 14.91
CA LEU A 64 1.08 -6.54 14.55
C LEU A 64 0.80 -7.13 13.16
N ALA A 65 1.73 -6.96 12.21
CA ALA A 65 1.55 -7.36 10.82
C ALA A 65 2.04 -8.78 10.49
N GLN A 66 2.90 -9.39 11.31
CA GLN A 66 3.51 -10.71 11.04
C GLN A 66 2.50 -11.86 10.92
N SER A 67 1.29 -11.73 11.46
CA SER A 67 0.23 -12.75 11.36
C SER A 67 -0.73 -12.53 10.21
N GLU A 68 -0.58 -11.46 9.43
CA GLU A 68 -1.50 -11.07 8.37
C GLU A 68 -0.91 -11.43 7.01
N PRO A 69 -1.41 -12.49 6.33
CA PRO A 69 -0.85 -12.95 5.07
C PRO A 69 -1.18 -12.01 3.90
N HIS A 70 -2.24 -11.21 4.02
CA HIS A 70 -2.69 -10.27 3.01
C HIS A 70 -2.73 -8.87 3.62
N THR A 71 -1.88 -7.98 3.13
CA THR A 71 -1.80 -6.61 3.63
C THR A 71 -1.85 -5.60 2.50
N LEU A 72 -2.59 -4.52 2.73
CA LEU A 72 -2.60 -3.34 1.88
C LEU A 72 -1.88 -2.23 2.62
N LEU A 73 -0.69 -1.86 2.13
CA LEU A 73 0.03 -0.69 2.61
C LEU A 73 -0.56 0.56 1.94
N VAL A 74 -0.84 1.59 2.75
CA VAL A 74 -1.33 2.88 2.28
C VAL A 74 -0.46 3.97 2.90
N VAL A 75 0.19 4.76 2.03
CA VAL A 75 1.06 5.87 2.40
C VAL A 75 0.44 7.16 1.87
N ARG A 76 0.40 8.19 2.72
CA ARG A 76 0.06 9.55 2.32
C ARG A 76 1.22 10.47 2.64
N THR A 77 1.72 11.18 1.64
CA THR A 77 2.79 12.16 1.81
C THR A 77 2.26 13.46 2.41
N THR A 78 3.17 14.33 2.85
CA THR A 78 2.86 15.70 3.29
C THR A 78 2.32 16.59 2.15
N LYS A 79 2.51 16.17 0.89
CA LYS A 79 1.93 16.80 -0.32
C LYS A 79 0.59 16.16 -0.73
N ASN A 80 -0.03 15.36 0.14
CA ASN A 80 -1.30 14.66 -0.07
C ASN A 80 -1.32 13.65 -1.24
N GLN A 81 -0.16 13.18 -1.68
CA GLN A 81 -0.09 12.09 -2.65
C GLN A 81 -0.32 10.76 -1.93
N ILE A 82 -1.15 9.88 -2.50
CA ILE A 82 -1.51 8.60 -1.91
C ILE A 82 -1.01 7.47 -2.81
N PHE A 83 -0.27 6.54 -2.24
CA PHE A 83 0.27 5.37 -2.92
C PHE A 83 0.50 4.23 -1.93
N GLY A 84 0.93 3.09 -2.43
CA GLY A 84 1.33 1.98 -1.59
C GLY A 84 1.49 0.70 -2.36
N GLY A 85 1.22 -0.41 -1.70
CA GLY A 85 1.28 -1.72 -2.32
C GLY A 85 0.46 -2.76 -1.61
N TYR A 86 0.06 -3.77 -2.36
CA TYR A 86 -0.51 -5.00 -1.83
C TYR A 86 0.59 -6.05 -1.70
N ALA A 87 0.64 -6.71 -0.55
CA ALA A 87 1.51 -7.84 -0.27
C ALA A 87 0.65 -9.06 0.10
N ASP A 88 0.98 -10.21 -0.48
CA ASP A 88 0.31 -11.49 -0.25
C ASP A 88 1.18 -12.48 0.54
N SER A 89 2.18 -11.95 1.24
CA SER A 89 2.96 -12.66 2.24
C SER A 89 3.13 -11.76 3.46
N ALA A 90 3.11 -12.35 4.65
CA ALA A 90 3.24 -11.61 5.90
C ALA A 90 4.59 -10.86 5.99
N TRP A 91 4.59 -9.76 6.74
CA TRP A 91 5.80 -8.98 7.01
C TRP A 91 6.62 -9.66 8.09
N ILE A 92 7.64 -10.42 7.69
CA ILE A 92 8.47 -11.25 8.57
C ILE A 92 9.93 -10.82 8.49
N ALA A 93 10.59 -10.82 9.64
CA ALA A 93 12.04 -10.66 9.72
C ALA A 93 12.74 -11.95 9.31
N SER A 94 13.87 -11.84 8.60
CA SER A 94 14.71 -13.00 8.30
C SER A 94 15.27 -13.61 9.59
N HIS A 95 15.11 -14.93 9.74
CA HIS A 95 15.66 -15.67 10.88
C HIS A 95 17.19 -15.84 10.82
N GLN A 96 17.82 -15.60 9.66
CA GLN A 96 19.24 -15.90 9.43
C GLN A 96 20.17 -14.68 9.60
N GLY A 97 19.66 -13.58 10.17
CA GLY A 97 20.44 -12.37 10.45
C GLY A 97 20.69 -11.48 9.22
N ASN A 98 20.64 -12.04 8.00
CA ASN A 98 20.69 -11.26 6.77
C ASN A 98 19.27 -11.13 6.16
N PRO A 99 18.85 -9.91 5.81
CA PRO A 99 17.58 -9.69 5.12
C PRO A 99 17.63 -10.28 3.70
N GLU A 100 16.55 -10.97 3.32
CA GLU A 100 16.40 -11.61 2.01
C GLU A 100 15.09 -11.19 1.36
N PHE A 101 15.06 -11.25 0.03
CA PHE A 101 13.81 -11.05 -0.70
C PHE A 101 12.91 -12.27 -0.60
N TYR A 102 11.63 -12.02 -0.37
CA TYR A 102 10.57 -13.03 -0.33
C TYR A 102 9.27 -12.49 -0.94
N GLY A 103 8.17 -13.22 -0.79
CA GLY A 103 6.85 -12.81 -1.28
C GLY A 103 6.46 -13.49 -2.59
N SER A 104 5.27 -13.13 -3.10
CA SER A 104 4.66 -13.81 -4.23
C SER A 104 4.28 -12.86 -5.38
N ALA A 105 4.03 -13.46 -6.54
CA ALA A 105 3.70 -12.79 -7.80
C ALA A 105 2.39 -11.97 -7.76
N GLN A 106 1.56 -12.12 -6.72
CA GLN A 106 0.34 -11.32 -6.59
C GLN A 106 0.59 -9.94 -5.96
N ALA A 107 1.77 -9.75 -5.35
CA ALA A 107 2.17 -8.44 -4.84
C ALA A 107 2.16 -7.40 -5.97
N SER A 108 1.80 -6.17 -5.62
CA SER A 108 1.72 -5.08 -6.59
C SER A 108 1.84 -3.73 -5.91
N LEU A 109 2.27 -2.74 -6.68
CA LEU A 109 2.28 -1.33 -6.26
C LEU A 109 1.09 -0.61 -6.85
N TYR A 110 0.71 0.51 -6.25
CA TYR A 110 -0.26 1.43 -6.82
C TYR A 110 0.00 2.87 -6.42
N ARG A 111 -0.58 3.80 -7.18
CA ARG A 111 -0.75 5.20 -6.78
C ARG A 111 -2.11 5.74 -7.20
N ILE A 112 -2.64 6.66 -6.42
CA ILE A 112 -3.86 7.41 -6.74
C ILE A 112 -3.44 8.71 -7.41
N VAL A 113 -3.97 8.94 -8.61
CA VAL A 113 -3.76 10.17 -9.38
C VAL A 113 -5.02 11.00 -9.25
N GLN A 114 -4.93 12.13 -8.54
CA GLN A 114 -6.03 13.07 -8.45
C GLN A 114 -6.19 13.79 -9.78
N HIS A 115 -7.42 13.89 -10.27
CA HIS A 115 -7.77 14.73 -11.41
C HIS A 115 -8.20 16.08 -10.86
N ASN A 116 -7.35 17.10 -11.03
CA ASN A 116 -7.82 18.46 -10.84
C ASN A 116 -8.96 18.69 -11.84
N ASN A 117 -10.08 19.28 -11.41
CA ASN A 117 -11.19 19.71 -12.26
C ASN A 117 -10.78 20.84 -13.22
N ILE A 118 -9.71 20.64 -13.99
CA ILE A 118 -9.36 21.47 -15.13
C ILE A 118 -9.88 20.71 -16.34
N ALA A 119 -11.06 21.13 -16.77
CA ALA A 119 -11.80 20.61 -17.92
C ALA A 119 -10.87 20.24 -19.08
N ASN A 120 -10.72 18.94 -19.34
CA ASN A 120 -10.20 18.41 -20.59
C ASN A 120 -10.79 17.01 -20.83
N GLY A 121 -12.10 16.99 -21.10
CA GLY A 121 -12.79 16.14 -22.08
C GLY A 121 -12.74 14.60 -22.01
N ASN A 122 -11.85 13.98 -21.23
CA ASN A 122 -11.66 12.53 -21.21
C ASN A 122 -11.97 11.93 -19.84
N SER A 123 -13.12 12.31 -19.28
CA SER A 123 -13.65 11.65 -18.09
C SER A 123 -14.08 10.22 -18.42
N THR A 124 -13.52 9.25 -17.70
CA THR A 124 -14.03 7.88 -17.67
C THR A 124 -15.31 7.85 -16.84
N THR A 125 -16.43 8.18 -17.47
CA THR A 125 -17.75 8.13 -16.84
C THR A 125 -18.20 6.68 -16.64
N LYS A 126 -18.45 6.27 -15.40
CA LYS A 126 -19.50 5.27 -15.12
C LYS A 126 -20.65 6.03 -14.47
N ASN A 127 -21.79 6.07 -15.16
CA ASN A 127 -23.06 6.68 -14.72
C ASN A 127 -23.16 8.21 -14.69
N GLY A 128 -22.24 8.95 -15.33
CA GLY A 128 -22.35 10.41 -15.48
C GLY A 128 -21.81 11.24 -14.30
N GLU A 129 -21.17 10.60 -13.33
CA GLU A 129 -20.38 11.29 -12.30
C GLU A 129 -18.88 11.14 -12.63
N ASP A 130 -18.18 12.26 -12.70
CA ASP A 130 -16.73 12.29 -12.89
C ASP A 130 -16.05 11.81 -11.61
N ILE A 131 -15.42 10.62 -11.65
CA ILE A 131 -14.60 10.15 -10.53
C ILE A 131 -13.36 11.08 -10.46
N PRO A 132 -13.14 11.82 -9.35
CA PRO A 132 -12.11 12.85 -9.29
C PRO A 132 -10.68 12.30 -9.19
N PHE A 133 -10.50 10.99 -9.40
CA PHE A 133 -9.22 10.32 -9.33
C PHE A 133 -9.18 9.07 -10.21
N SER A 134 -7.98 8.62 -10.55
CA SER A 134 -7.73 7.29 -11.13
C SER A 134 -6.72 6.50 -10.31
N LEU A 135 -6.77 5.18 -10.42
CA LEU A 135 -5.82 4.27 -9.79
C LEU A 135 -4.86 3.73 -10.84
N ARG A 136 -3.55 3.97 -10.66
CA ARG A 136 -2.51 3.34 -11.47
C ARG A 136 -1.92 2.17 -10.71
N VAL A 137 -1.97 0.98 -11.32
CA VAL A 137 -1.55 -0.29 -10.70
C VAL A 137 -0.34 -0.85 -11.44
N TYR A 138 0.65 -1.33 -10.70
CA TYR A 138 1.86 -1.96 -11.22
C TYR A 138 1.93 -3.38 -10.72
N LYS A 139 1.61 -4.32 -11.61
CA LYS A 139 1.67 -5.76 -11.34
C LYS A 139 3.10 -6.26 -11.47
N TRP A 140 3.36 -7.41 -10.87
CA TRP A 140 4.62 -8.10 -11.05
C TRP A 140 4.95 -8.30 -12.54
N SER A 141 6.15 -7.91 -12.94
CA SER A 141 6.60 -7.95 -14.34
C SER A 141 7.06 -9.34 -14.79
N GLY A 142 7.31 -10.25 -13.85
CA GLY A 142 7.84 -11.59 -14.13
C GLY A 142 9.37 -11.68 -14.24
N VAL A 143 10.10 -10.56 -14.18
CA VAL A 143 11.54 -10.54 -14.50
C VAL A 143 12.46 -10.99 -13.36
N ASN A 144 12.03 -10.88 -12.11
CA ASN A 144 12.77 -11.29 -10.92
C ASN A 144 11.81 -11.53 -9.74
N ARG A 145 12.31 -12.01 -8.59
CA ARG A 145 11.51 -12.23 -7.36
C ARG A 145 11.89 -11.31 -6.20
N TYR A 146 12.41 -10.12 -6.50
CA TYR A 146 12.77 -9.11 -5.48
C TYR A 146 11.54 -8.37 -4.96
N ILE A 147 10.58 -9.10 -4.37
CA ILE A 147 9.20 -8.64 -4.16
C ILE A 147 9.01 -7.94 -2.81
N GLN A 148 9.21 -8.62 -1.69
CA GLN A 148 9.14 -8.09 -0.34
C GLN A 148 10.51 -8.18 0.31
N TYR A 149 10.85 -7.18 1.12
CA TYR A 149 12.13 -7.13 1.82
C TYR A 149 11.95 -6.45 3.17
N VAL A 150 12.52 -7.02 4.23
CA VAL A 150 12.48 -6.49 5.60
C VAL A 150 13.90 -6.56 6.16
N ASP A 151 14.40 -5.43 6.63
CA ASP A 151 15.69 -5.27 7.31
C ASP A 151 15.46 -4.64 8.68
N VAL A 152 15.45 -5.49 9.71
CA VAL A 152 15.23 -5.06 11.10
C VAL A 152 16.38 -4.21 11.62
N ALA A 153 17.62 -4.45 11.19
CA ALA A 153 18.76 -3.66 11.65
C ALA A 153 18.67 -2.19 11.20
N ARG A 154 17.91 -1.92 10.12
CA ARG A 154 17.67 -0.58 9.58
C ARG A 154 16.25 -0.06 9.86
N ASN A 155 15.42 -0.81 10.58
CA ASN A 155 13.98 -0.54 10.73
C ASN A 155 13.32 -0.22 9.38
N MET A 156 13.58 -1.10 8.40
CA MET A 156 13.26 -0.87 6.99
C MET A 156 12.41 -1.99 6.39
N MET A 157 11.44 -1.62 5.58
CA MET A 157 10.68 -2.52 4.72
C MET A 157 10.61 -1.96 3.30
N ALA A 158 10.55 -2.85 2.32
CA ALA A 158 10.42 -2.45 0.92
C ALA A 158 9.57 -3.42 0.09
N LEU A 159 8.99 -2.86 -0.98
CA LEU A 159 8.31 -3.58 -2.06
C LEU A 159 8.99 -3.27 -3.39
N GLY A 160 9.44 -4.34 -4.06
CA GLY A 160 9.94 -4.32 -5.42
C GLY A 160 11.37 -3.82 -5.52
N GLY A 161 12.26 -4.62 -6.09
CA GLY A 161 13.66 -4.29 -6.31
C GLY A 161 14.12 -4.53 -7.75
N GLY A 162 15.43 -4.63 -7.91
CA GLY A 162 16.08 -4.78 -9.21
C GLY A 162 16.16 -3.44 -9.96
N GLY A 163 17.37 -3.03 -10.31
CA GLY A 163 17.62 -1.73 -10.95
C GLY A 163 18.28 -0.67 -10.06
N GLY A 164 18.65 -1.02 -8.82
CA GLY A 164 19.41 -0.15 -7.90
C GLY A 164 18.57 0.54 -6.83
N GLU A 165 17.27 0.68 -7.04
CA GLU A 165 16.32 1.28 -6.10
C GLU A 165 15.18 0.31 -5.75
N PHE A 166 14.37 0.66 -4.75
CA PHE A 166 13.12 -0.02 -4.45
C PHE A 166 11.93 0.73 -5.05
N GLY A 167 10.90 0.00 -5.50
CA GLY A 167 9.65 0.59 -5.97
C GLY A 167 8.94 1.36 -4.86
N LEU A 168 8.98 0.84 -3.64
CA LEU A 168 8.58 1.51 -2.41
C LEU A 168 9.49 1.05 -1.27
N CYS A 169 10.07 1.99 -0.54
CA CYS A 169 10.84 1.73 0.68
C CYS A 169 10.37 2.66 1.80
N LEU A 170 10.23 2.12 3.01
CA LEU A 170 10.01 2.87 4.24
C LEU A 170 11.09 2.43 5.23
N GLU A 171 11.75 3.40 5.88
CA GLU A 171 12.91 3.16 6.72
C GLU A 171 12.94 4.09 7.95
N SER A 172 13.83 3.80 8.90
CA SER A 172 14.01 4.62 10.11
C SER A 172 12.70 4.82 10.87
N ASP A 173 12.00 3.73 11.21
CA ASP A 173 10.73 3.80 11.95
C ASP A 173 9.68 4.63 11.20
N PHE A 174 9.56 4.42 9.89
CA PHE A 174 8.64 5.12 8.99
C PHE A 174 8.83 6.64 8.88
N GLN A 175 9.92 7.19 9.43
CA GLN A 175 10.23 8.61 9.36
C GLN A 175 10.72 9.02 7.97
N ARG A 176 11.25 8.06 7.21
CA ARG A 176 11.75 8.27 5.86
C ARG A 176 11.17 7.24 4.91
N GLY A 177 10.98 7.65 3.67
CA GLY A 177 10.55 6.76 2.61
C GLY A 177 11.11 7.21 1.27
N SER A 178 11.22 6.27 0.35
CA SER A 178 11.63 6.51 -1.04
C SER A 178 10.83 5.65 -2.00
N THR A 179 10.71 6.12 -3.23
CA THR A 179 10.10 5.38 -4.33
C THR A 179 10.89 5.62 -5.59
N GLY A 180 11.44 4.55 -6.14
CA GLY A 180 12.27 4.57 -7.34
C GLY A 180 11.66 3.73 -8.46
N ARG A 181 12.41 3.61 -9.54
CA ARG A 181 12.09 2.64 -10.61
C ARG A 181 12.56 1.27 -10.17
N CYS A 182 11.70 0.25 -10.30
CA CYS A 182 12.14 -1.13 -10.06
C CYS A 182 11.73 -2.07 -11.19
N ALA A 183 12.58 -3.05 -11.47
CA ALA A 183 12.33 -4.06 -12.48
C ALA A 183 11.21 -5.03 -12.05
N THR A 184 11.07 -5.30 -10.75
CA THR A 184 10.06 -6.24 -10.22
C THR A 184 8.62 -5.87 -10.60
N PHE A 185 8.28 -4.58 -10.58
CA PHE A 185 6.94 -4.10 -10.91
C PHE A 185 6.90 -3.22 -12.17
N ASN A 186 8.05 -2.91 -12.76
CA ASN A 186 8.18 -2.00 -13.90
C ASN A 186 7.45 -0.66 -13.65
N ASN A 187 7.54 -0.15 -12.42
CA ASN A 187 6.90 1.09 -12.02
C ASN A 187 7.84 2.29 -12.24
N GLU A 188 7.25 3.46 -12.44
CA GLU A 188 7.90 4.74 -12.15
C GLU A 188 7.80 5.09 -10.64
N PRO A 189 8.55 6.11 -10.15
CA PRO A 189 8.33 6.66 -8.82
C PRO A 189 6.84 6.95 -8.53
N LEU A 190 6.38 6.54 -7.35
CA LEU A 190 4.97 6.54 -6.98
C LEU A 190 4.45 7.92 -6.56
N CYS A 191 5.35 8.83 -6.19
CA CYS A 191 5.07 10.22 -5.86
C CYS A 191 6.15 11.14 -6.42
N ASP A 192 5.92 12.43 -6.31
CA ASP A 192 6.92 13.45 -6.65
C ASP A 192 7.89 13.61 -5.46
N GLU A 193 9.11 14.11 -5.75
CA GLU A 193 10.10 14.51 -4.74
C GLU A 193 9.55 15.58 -3.78
#